data_AF-U1PRQ6-F1
#
_entry.id   AF-U1PRQ6-F1
#
_cell.length_a   1.000
_cell.length_b   1.000
_cell.length_c   1.000
_cell.angle_alpha   90.00
_cell.angle_beta   90.00
_cell.angle_gamma   90.00
#
_symmetry.space_group_name_H-M   'P 1'
#
loop_
_entity.id
_entity.type
_entity.pdbx_description
1 polymer ?
#
loop_
_entity_poly.entity_id
_entity_poly.type
_entity_poly.pdbx_seq_one_letter_code
_entity_poly.pdbx_strand_id
1 'polypeptide(L)' 'MTDDRGDSEQLRVSKIRDGTVIDHVAAGQALNVLSLLGIDGADGLGVS' A
#
# COMPACT_ATOMS: atom_id res chain seq x y z
N MET A 1 35.20 3.94 -13.92
CA MET A 1 34.10 4.56 -13.16
C MET A 1 32.99 3.54 -13.10
N THR A 2 32.98 2.75 -12.04
CA THR A 2 31.95 1.75 -11.76
C THR A 2 30.75 2.48 -11.15
N ASP A 3 29.60 2.43 -11.83
CA ASP A 3 28.35 3.00 -11.32
C ASP A 3 27.71 1.99 -10.37
N ASP A 4 28.21 1.96 -9.14
CA ASP A 4 27.64 1.23 -8.00
C ASP A 4 26.61 2.15 -7.34
N ARG A 5 25.42 2.27 -7.93
CA ARG A 5 24.25 2.78 -7.19
C ARG A 5 23.54 1.56 -6.61
N GLY A 6 24.06 1.13 -5.46
CA GLY A 6 23.51 0.06 -4.66
C GLY A 6 22.01 0.22 -4.44
N ASP A 7 21.30 -0.87 -4.71
CA ASP A 7 20.30 -1.49 -3.85
C ASP A 7 19.67 -0.62 -2.75
N SER A 8 18.37 -0.63 -2.53
CA SER A 8 17.25 -1.34 -3.16
C SER A 8 16.10 -0.96 -2.25
N GLU A 9 15.26 0.01 -2.62
CA GLU A 9 13.98 0.15 -1.92
C GLU A 9 13.17 -1.09 -2.24
N GLN A 10 13.28 -2.09 -1.37
CA GLN A 10 12.46 -3.28 -1.47
C GLN A 10 11.03 -2.84 -1.24
N LEU A 11 10.19 -3.10 -2.24
CA LEU A 11 8.76 -2.86 -2.13
C LEU A 11 8.23 -3.76 -1.02
N ARG A 12 7.75 -3.15 0.08
CA ARG A 12 7.11 -3.86 1.18
C ARG A 12 5.83 -4.58 0.72
N VAL A 13 5.21 -4.05 -0.33
CA VAL A 13 3.99 -4.56 -0.94
C VAL A 13 4.21 -4.67 -2.44
N SER A 14 3.74 -5.77 -3.05
CA SER A 14 3.83 -5.95 -4.49
C SER A 14 3.02 -4.88 -5.23
N LYS A 15 3.43 -4.54 -6.46
CA LYS A 15 2.63 -3.66 -7.33
C LYS A 15 1.26 -4.28 -7.59
N ILE A 16 0.20 -3.47 -7.58
CA ILE A 16 -1.14 -3.92 -7.97
C ILE A 16 -1.28 -3.95 -9.50
N ARG A 17 -2.08 -4.88 -10.02
CA ARG A 17 -2.41 -4.96 -11.46
C ARG A 17 -3.62 -4.08 -11.78
N ASP A 18 -4.67 -4.22 -10.98
CA ASP A 18 -5.95 -3.55 -11.13
C ASP A 18 -6.47 -3.18 -9.73
N GLY A 19 -7.02 -1.97 -9.57
CA GLY A 19 -7.55 -1.50 -8.29
C GLY A 19 -7.21 -0.03 -8.01
N THR A 20 -7.31 0.35 -6.74
CA THR A 20 -7.12 1.72 -6.27
C THR A 20 -5.95 1.79 -5.31
N VAL A 21 -5.02 2.74 -5.53
CA VAL A 21 -3.94 3.06 -4.60
C VAL A 21 -4.32 4.32 -3.83
N ILE A 22 -4.46 4.21 -2.52
CA ILE A 22 -4.62 5.37 -1.62
C ILE A 22 -3.27 5.61 -0.97
N ASP A 23 -2.54 6.55 -1.53
CA ASP A 23 -1.20 6.90 -1.07
C ASP A 23 -1.23 8.15 -0.17
N HIS A 24 -0.12 8.43 0.51
CA HIS A 24 0.11 9.62 1.33
C HIS A 24 -0.88 9.78 2.49
N VAL A 25 -1.32 8.67 3.08
CA VAL A 25 -2.12 8.69 4.31
C VAL A 25 -1.23 9.10 5.48
N ALA A 26 -1.72 10.03 6.31
CA ALA A 26 -1.02 10.43 7.53
C ALA A 26 -0.79 9.21 8.44
N ALA A 27 0.34 9.22 9.17
CA ALA A 27 0.70 8.10 10.05
C ALA A 27 -0.44 7.78 11.04
N GLY A 28 -0.77 6.49 11.15
CA GLY A 28 -1.86 6.00 12.02
C GLY A 28 -3.27 6.21 11.48
N GLN A 29 -3.48 6.79 10.29
CA GLN A 29 -4.82 7.03 9.75
C GLN A 29 -5.33 5.95 8.78
N ALA A 30 -4.51 4.97 8.40
CA ALA A 30 -4.90 3.95 7.41
C ALA A 30 -6.18 3.18 7.80
N LEU A 31 -6.32 2.75 9.08
CA LEU A 31 -7.51 2.05 9.54
C LEU A 31 -8.77 2.93 9.57
N ASN A 32 -8.61 4.23 9.81
CA ASN A 32 -9.71 5.19 9.75
C ASN A 32 -10.20 5.38 8.32
N VAL A 33 -9.28 5.43 7.35
CA VAL A 33 -9.61 5.49 5.92
C VAL A 33 -10.43 4.26 5.51
N LEU A 34 -9.99 3.05 5.89
CA LEU A 34 -10.75 1.82 5.61
C LEU A 34 -12.16 1.87 6.21
N SER A 35 -12.27 2.30 7.48
CA SER A 35 -13.56 2.45 8.18
C SER A 35 -14.49 3.45 7.48
N LEU A 36 -13.97 4.60 7.04
CA LEU A 36 -14.73 5.62 6.32
C LEU A 36 -15.22 5.14 4.94
N LEU A 37 -14.46 4.28 4.29
CA LEU A 37 -14.84 3.65 3.02
C LEU A 37 -15.74 2.43 3.21
N GLY A 38 -16.06 2.05 4.45
CA GLY A 38 -16.85 0.85 4.76
C GLY A 38 -16.12 -0.46 4.42
N ILE A 39 -14.80 -0.45 4.41
CA ILE A 39 -13.97 -1.63 4.13
C ILE A 39 -13.61 -2.28 5.47
N ASP A 40 -14.25 -3.40 5.78
CA ASP A 40 -14.10 -4.11 7.07
C ASP A 40 -13.58 -5.55 6.92
N GLY A 41 -13.36 -6.02 5.69
CA GLY A 41 -12.86 -7.35 5.38
C GLY A 41 -13.94 -8.45 5.32
N ALA A 42 -15.22 -8.13 5.51
CA ALA A 42 -16.31 -9.11 5.42
C ALA A 42 -16.51 -9.64 3.99
N ASP A 43 -16.26 -8.79 2.98
CA ASP A 43 -16.48 -9.12 1.56
C ASP A 43 -15.38 -9.99 0.94
N GLY A 44 -14.36 -10.40 1.72
CA GLY A 44 -13.24 -11.21 1.23
C GLY A 44 -12.32 -10.48 0.24
N LEU A 45 -12.44 -9.16 0.11
CA LEU A 45 -11.52 -8.33 -0.65
C LEU A 45 -10.18 -8.24 0.11
N GLY A 46 -9.11 -8.77 -0.49
CA GLY A 46 -7.78 -8.69 0.08
C GLY A 46 -7.27 -7.26 0.09
N VAL A 47 -6.86 -6.77 1.27
CA VAL A 47 -6.14 -5.50 1.47
C VAL A 47 -4.70 -5.83 1.88
N SER A 48 -3.71 -5.19 1.26
CA SER A 48 -2.29 -5.53 1.43
C SER A 48 -1.40 -4.31 1.35
#